data_AF-A0A930RQN8-F1
#
_entry.id   AF-A0A930RQN8-F1
#
_cell.length_a   1.000
_cell.length_b   1.000
_cell.length_c   1.000
_cell.angle_alpha   90.00
_cell.angle_beta   90.00
_cell.angle_gamma   90.00
#
_symmetry.space_group_name_H-M   'P 1'
#
loop_
_entity.id
_entity.type
_entity.pdbx_description
1 polymer ?
#
loop_
_entity_poly.entity_id
_entity_poly.type
_entity_poly.pdbx_seq_one_letter_code
_entity_poly.pdbx_strand_id
1 'polypeptide(L)'
;TITVPWMHGNNLVGYVAWISATVIGTALGSLLPDPKAFGLDFALVAMFIGIFAAQFQGMQLTEKTKTMLMVLLAVAVSFFLLLFFVSQPLAVLAATLIGCFVGVVCDARE
;
A
#
# COMPACT_ATOMS: atom_id res chain seq x y z
N THR A 1 2.45 25.58 12.84
CA THR A 1 1.63 25.91 11.66
C THR A 1 2.37 25.46 10.43
N ILE A 2 1.72 24.67 9.56
CA ILE A 2 2.34 24.23 8.32
C ILE A 2 2.36 25.42 7.36
N THR A 3 3.54 25.91 7.01
CA THR A 3 3.72 27.07 6.13
C THR A 3 3.73 26.64 4.67
N VAL A 4 3.17 27.46 3.78
CA VAL A 4 3.14 27.19 2.32
C VAL A 4 4.53 26.87 1.73
N PRO A 5 5.61 27.60 2.09
CA PRO A 5 6.97 27.24 1.67
C PRO A 5 7.43 25.84 2.11
N TRP A 6 7.00 25.37 3.28
CA TRP A 6 7.33 24.04 3.79
C TRP A 6 6.69 22.93 2.95
N MET A 7 5.41 23.09 2.61
CA MET A 7 4.68 22.16 1.74
C MET A 7 5.32 22.05 0.35
N HIS A 8 5.66 23.19 -0.27
CA HIS A 8 6.32 23.20 -1.57
C HIS A 8 7.74 22.62 -1.52
N GLY A 9 8.51 22.94 -0.47
CA GLY A 9 9.84 22.37 -0.27
C GLY A 9 9.79 20.85 -0.12
N ASN A 10 8.88 20.33 0.71
CA ASN A 10 8.69 18.90 0.89
C ASN A 10 8.29 18.18 -0.41
N ASN A 11 7.36 18.76 -1.17
CA ASN A 11 6.93 18.19 -2.44
C ASN A 11 8.07 18.18 -3.48
N LEU A 12 8.85 19.27 -3.55
CA LEU A 12 10.02 19.34 -4.43
C LEU A 12 11.07 18.27 -4.09
N VAL A 13 11.41 18.12 -2.80
CA VAL A 13 12.34 17.07 -2.36
C VAL A 13 11.79 15.68 -2.68
N GLY A 14 10.49 15.47 -2.52
CA GLY A 14 9.82 14.22 -2.91
C GLY A 14 9.94 13.90 -4.40
N TYR A 15 9.71 14.88 -5.28
CA TYR A 15 9.88 14.70 -6.72
C TYR A 15 11.34 14.39 -7.10
N VAL A 16 12.30 15.11 -6.50
CA VAL A 16 13.72 14.85 -6.75
C VAL A 16 14.11 13.44 -6.30
N ALA A 17 13.68 13.03 -5.11
CA ALA A 17 13.92 11.68 -4.61
C ALA A 17 13.31 10.62 -5.55
N TRP A 18 12.06 10.81 -5.99
CA TRP A 18 11.38 9.88 -6.89
C TRP A 18 12.07 9.75 -8.25
N ILE A 19 12.44 10.87 -8.86
CA ILE A 19 13.17 10.88 -10.14
C ILE A 19 14.52 10.19 -9.97
N SER A 20 15.28 10.54 -8.94
CA SER A 20 16.60 9.95 -8.69
C SER A 20 16.53 8.43 -8.47
N ALA A 21 15.58 7.96 -7.67
CA ALA A 21 15.37 6.54 -7.41
C ALA A 21 14.96 5.79 -8.68
N THR A 22 14.15 6.41 -9.54
CA THR A 22 13.74 5.82 -10.83
C THR A 22 14.93 5.71 -11.79
N VAL A 23 15.73 6.78 -11.93
CA VAL A 23 16.92 6.77 -12.79
C VAL A 23 17.92 5.71 -12.32
N ILE A 24 18.21 5.66 -11.02
CA ILE A 24 19.11 4.67 -10.43
C ILE A 24 18.55 3.25 -10.60
N GLY A 25 17.26 3.06 -10.32
CA GLY A 25 16.59 1.76 -10.46
C GLY A 25 16.58 1.23 -11.89
N THR A 26 16.30 2.10 -12.88
CA THR A 26 16.35 1.72 -14.31
C THR A 26 17.78 1.44 -14.76
N ALA A 27 18.76 2.26 -14.35
CA ALA A 27 20.16 2.03 -14.68
C ALA A 27 20.65 0.68 -14.12
N LEU A 28 20.38 0.39 -12.85
CA LEU A 28 20.72 -0.90 -12.22
C LEU A 28 19.95 -2.06 -12.85
N GLY A 29 18.68 -1.87 -13.22
CA GLY A 29 17.88 -2.85 -13.93
C GLY A 29 18.45 -3.21 -15.30
N SER A 30 18.98 -2.24 -16.04
CA SER A 30 19.61 -2.46 -17.35
C SER A 30 20.94 -3.22 -17.30
N LEU A 31 21.58 -3.25 -16.13
CA LEU A 31 22.84 -3.97 -15.89
C LEU A 31 22.61 -5.44 -15.52
N LEU A 32 21.37 -5.88 -15.30
CA LEU A 32 21.02 -7.25 -14.94
C LEU A 32 20.62 -8.05 -16.19
N PRO A 33 21.49 -8.96 -16.69
CA PRO A 33 21.26 -9.65 -17.97
C PRO A 33 20.17 -10.73 -17.89
N ASP A 34 19.92 -11.27 -16.69
CA ASP A 34 18.93 -12.33 -16.46
C ASP A 34 18.21 -12.17 -15.10
N PRO A 35 17.12 -11.40 -15.02
CA PRO A 35 16.38 -11.14 -13.78
C PRO A 35 15.87 -12.41 -13.09
N LYS A 36 15.59 -13.45 -13.87
CA LYS A 36 15.06 -14.73 -13.37
C LYS A 36 16.11 -15.54 -12.61
N ALA A 37 17.38 -15.46 -12.99
CA ALA A 37 18.48 -16.15 -12.29
C ALA A 37 18.74 -15.54 -10.90
N PHE A 38 18.46 -14.26 -10.72
CA PHE A 38 18.61 -13.53 -9.45
C PHE A 38 17.35 -13.57 -8.56
N GLY A 39 16.27 -14.24 -9.00
CA GLY A 39 15.04 -14.32 -8.22
C GLY A 39 14.26 -13.00 -8.12
N LEU A 40 14.50 -12.04 -9.02
CA LEU A 40 13.80 -10.75 -9.04
C LEU A 40 12.30 -10.86 -9.31
N ASP A 41 11.82 -11.99 -9.83
CA ASP A 41 10.39 -12.29 -9.94
C ASP A 41 9.68 -12.29 -8.57
N PHE A 42 10.42 -12.65 -7.51
CA PHE A 42 9.93 -12.58 -6.14
C PHE A 42 9.91 -11.16 -5.57
N ALA A 43 10.63 -10.21 -6.16
CA ALA A 43 10.73 -8.84 -5.63
C ALA A 43 9.36 -8.13 -5.60
N LEU A 44 8.51 -8.38 -6.60
CA LEU A 44 7.17 -7.79 -6.68
C LEU A 44 6.24 -8.36 -5.59
N VAL A 45 6.27 -9.67 -5.36
CA VAL A 45 5.51 -10.31 -4.28
C VAL A 45 6.03 -9.83 -2.91
N ALA A 46 7.35 -9.75 -2.74
CA ALA A 46 7.98 -9.25 -1.53
C ALA A 46 7.60 -7.80 -1.21
N MET A 47 7.46 -6.93 -2.22
CA MET A 47 6.99 -5.55 -2.04
C MET A 47 5.59 -5.50 -1.42
N PHE A 48 4.64 -6.28 -1.94
CA PHE A 48 3.28 -6.33 -1.40
C PHE A 48 3.24 -6.89 0.02
N ILE A 49 4.02 -7.95 0.30
CA ILE A 49 4.12 -8.50 1.66
C ILE A 49 4.74 -7.48 2.62
N GLY A 50 5.78 -6.76 2.18
CA GLY A 50 6.45 -5.74 2.99
C GLY A 50 5.52 -4.57 3.34
N ILE A 51 4.79 -4.04 2.35
CA ILE A 51 3.80 -2.98 2.56
C ILE A 51 2.68 -3.48 3.50
N PHE A 52 2.18 -4.69 3.28
CA PHE A 52 1.16 -5.29 4.14
C PHE A 52 1.65 -5.46 5.57
N ALA A 53 2.85 -5.99 5.78
CA ALA A 53 3.43 -6.19 7.11
C ALA A 53 3.66 -4.86 7.85
N ALA A 54 4.17 -3.84 7.16
CA ALA A 54 4.35 -2.51 7.73
C ALA A 54 3.00 -1.87 8.13
N GLN A 55 1.99 -1.99 7.28
CA GLN A 55 0.65 -1.49 7.57
C GLN A 55 -0.02 -2.25 8.71
N PHE A 56 0.16 -3.57 8.75
CA PHE A 56 -0.35 -4.44 9.81
C PHE A 56 0.29 -4.11 11.16
N GLN A 57 1.61 -3.91 11.20
CA GLN A 57 2.32 -3.48 12.40
C GLN A 57 1.86 -2.09 12.87
N GLY A 58 1.68 -1.14 11.96
CA GLY A 58 1.13 0.18 12.29
C GLY A 58 -0.27 0.11 12.90
N MET A 59 -1.14 -0.76 12.37
CA MET A 59 -2.48 -1.00 12.91
C MET A 59 -2.42 -1.68 14.29
N GLN A 60 -1.54 -2.66 14.51
CA GLN A 60 -1.40 -3.31 15.82
C GLN A 60 -0.99 -2.35 16.94
N LEU A 61 -0.20 -1.32 16.63
CA LEU A 61 0.28 -0.36 17.62
C LEU A 61 -0.78 0.69 18.00
N THR A 62 -1.73 0.96 17.10
CA THR A 62 -2.68 2.06 17.24
C THR A 62 -4.07 1.56 17.64
N GLU A 63 -4.49 0.42 17.08
CA GLU A 63 -5.88 -0.05 17.12
C GLU A 63 -6.04 -1.33 17.95
N LYS A 64 -7.25 -1.54 18.47
CA LYS A 64 -7.61 -2.79 19.13
C LYS A 64 -7.68 -3.93 18.12
N THR A 65 -7.24 -5.12 18.54
CA THR A 65 -7.18 -6.33 17.69
C THR A 65 -8.54 -6.71 17.07
N LYS A 66 -9.66 -6.40 17.74
CA LYS A 66 -11.02 -6.69 17.23
C LYS A 66 -11.38 -5.85 16.00
N THR A 67 -11.12 -4.55 16.05
CA THR A 67 -11.37 -3.61 14.95
C THR A 67 -10.50 -3.93 13.75
N MET A 68 -9.23 -4.21 14.00
CA MET A 68 -8.28 -4.67 12.99
C MET A 68 -8.73 -5.96 12.27
N LEU A 69 -9.22 -6.97 13.02
CA LEU A 69 -9.72 -8.22 12.44
C LEU A 69 -10.96 -7.97 11.57
N MET A 70 -11.89 -7.10 12.03
CA MET A 70 -13.09 -6.74 11.28
C MET A 70 -12.76 -6.03 9.97
N VAL A 71 -11.81 -5.08 9.99
CA VAL A 71 -11.36 -4.38 8.78
C VAL A 71 -10.72 -5.36 7.79
N LEU A 72 -9.84 -6.24 8.27
CA LEU A 72 -9.17 -7.23 7.41
C LEU A 72 -10.18 -8.19 6.76
N LEU A 73 -11.17 -8.65 7.54
CA LEU A 73 -12.23 -9.52 7.04
C LEU A 73 -13.12 -8.78 6.04
N ALA A 74 -13.51 -7.54 6.32
CA ALA A 74 -14.31 -6.73 5.42
C ALA A 74 -13.62 -6.51 4.06
N VAL A 75 -12.31 -6.18 4.07
CA VAL A 75 -11.52 -6.02 2.84
C VAL A 75 -11.42 -7.34 2.08
N ALA A 76 -11.13 -8.46 2.77
CA ALA A 76 -11.00 -9.75 2.11
C ALA A 76 -12.32 -10.20 1.46
N VAL A 77 -13.43 -10.15 2.20
CA VAL A 77 -14.75 -10.56 1.70
C VAL A 77 -15.21 -9.66 0.57
N SER A 78 -15.12 -8.34 0.74
CA SER A 78 -15.53 -7.39 -0.31
C SER A 78 -14.68 -7.53 -1.57
N PHE A 79 -13.37 -7.74 -1.45
CA PHE A 79 -12.48 -7.96 -2.58
C PHE A 79 -12.87 -9.21 -3.38
N PHE A 80 -13.01 -10.37 -2.72
CA PHE A 80 -13.39 -11.61 -3.39
C PHE A 80 -14.77 -11.53 -4.06
N LEU A 81 -15.74 -10.85 -3.45
CA LEU A 81 -17.05 -10.63 -4.04
C LEU A 81 -16.99 -9.68 -5.25
N LEU A 82 -16.22 -8.60 -5.16
CA LEU A 82 -16.09 -7.61 -6.23
C LEU A 82 -15.33 -8.14 -7.44
N LEU A 83 -14.41 -9.09 -7.25
CA LEU A 83 -13.74 -9.76 -8.36
C LEU A 83 -14.71 -10.48 -9.31
N PHE A 84 -15.88 -10.90 -8.84
CA PHE A 84 -16.89 -11.53 -9.71
C PHE A 84 -17.55 -10.52 -10.67
N PHE A 85 -17.66 -9.25 -10.26
CA PHE A 85 -18.39 -8.22 -11.01
C PHE A 85 -17.49 -7.25 -11.76
N VAL A 86 -16.25 -7.04 -11.31
CA VAL A 86 -15.43 -5.88 -11.67
C VAL A 86 -13.97 -6.27 -11.96
N SER A 87 -13.28 -5.49 -12.80
CA SER A 87 -11.83 -5.62 -13.03
C SER A 87 -11.00 -5.53 -11.73
N GLN A 88 -9.91 -6.28 -11.67
CA GLN A 88 -9.04 -6.42 -10.49
C GLN A 88 -8.61 -5.07 -9.85
N PRO A 89 -8.15 -4.05 -10.59
CA PRO A 89 -7.73 -2.78 -9.99
C PRO A 89 -8.90 -2.03 -9.32
N LEU A 90 -10.06 -2.04 -9.95
CA LEU A 90 -11.25 -1.35 -9.43
C LEU A 90 -11.86 -2.12 -8.26
N ALA A 91 -11.79 -3.46 -8.25
CA ALA A 91 -12.16 -4.27 -7.11
C ALA A 91 -11.28 -3.99 -5.88
N VAL A 92 -9.96 -3.82 -6.05
CA VAL A 92 -9.05 -3.43 -4.95
C VAL A 92 -9.42 -2.04 -4.40
N LEU A 93 -9.66 -1.06 -5.28
CA LEU A 93 -10.03 0.30 -4.87
C LEU A 93 -11.37 0.32 -4.11
N ALA A 94 -12.38 -0.40 -4.59
CA ALA A 94 -13.67 -0.46 -3.91
C ALA A 94 -13.59 -1.23 -2.58
N ALA A 95 -12.84 -2.33 -2.51
CA ALA A 95 -12.64 -3.09 -1.27
C ALA A 95 -11.90 -2.27 -0.21
N THR A 96 -10.90 -1.48 -0.60
CA THR A 96 -10.18 -0.59 0.34
C THR A 96 -11.08 0.52 0.88
N LEU A 97 -11.93 1.13 0.05
CA LEU A 97 -12.93 2.11 0.53
C LEU A 97 -13.90 1.50 1.55
N ILE A 98 -14.40 0.28 1.28
CA ILE A 98 -15.27 -0.45 2.21
C ILE A 98 -14.54 -0.77 3.51
N GLY A 99 -13.27 -1.22 3.42
CA GLY A 99 -12.42 -1.46 4.59
C GLY A 99 -12.23 -0.23 5.46
N CYS A 100 -11.92 0.92 4.85
CA CYS A 100 -11.78 2.19 5.56
C CYS A 100 -13.10 2.59 6.24
N PHE A 101 -14.24 2.43 5.56
CA PHE A 101 -15.55 2.75 6.13
C PHE A 101 -15.87 1.88 7.34
N VAL A 102 -15.64 0.56 7.24
CA VAL A 102 -15.82 -0.37 8.37
C VAL A 102 -14.88 -0.01 9.53
N GLY A 103 -13.63 0.35 9.23
CA GLY A 103 -12.67 0.78 10.24
C GLY A 103 -13.16 1.99 11.06
N VAL A 104 -13.62 3.04 10.37
CA VAL A 104 -14.16 4.24 11.03
C VAL A 104 -15.42 3.94 11.86
N VAL A 105 -16.32 3.08 11.36
CA VAL A 105 -17.54 2.70 12.10
C VAL A 105 -17.21 1.85 13.33
N CYS A 106 -16.21 0.97 13.23
CA CYS A 106 -15.75 0.18 14.36
C CYS A 106 -15.06 1.04 15.41
N ASP A 107 -14.19 1.97 15.00
CA ASP A 107 -13.52 2.93 15.90
C ASP A 107 -14.54 3.85 16.61
N ALA A 108 -15.53 4.39 15.89
CA ALA A 108 -16.57 5.26 16.45
C ALA A 108 -17.54 4.54 17.42
N ARG A 109 -17.55 3.21 17.44
CA ARG A 109 -18.41 2.40 18.32
C ARG A 109 -17.75 2.10 19.67
N GLU A 110 -16.44 2.28 19.76
CA GLU A 110 -15.62 2.00 20.94
C GLU A 110 -15.35 3.23 21.81
#